data_AF-A0A7J7JEE3-F1
#
_entry.id   AF-A0A7J7JEE3-F1
#
_cell.length_a   1.000
_cell.length_b   1.000
_cell.length_c   1.000
_cell.angle_alpha   90.00
_cell.angle_beta   90.00
_cell.angle_gamma   90.00
#
_symmetry.space_group_name_H-M   'P 1'
#
loop_
_entity.id
_entity.type
_entity.pdbx_description
1 polymer ?
#
loop_
_entity_poly.entity_id
_entity_poly.type
_entity_poly.pdbx_seq_one_letter_code
_entity_poly.pdbx_strand_id
1 'polypeptide(L)'
;MAASLKGIDPDLKTYLHKNRLPDIYEALLTGLAIHCPEDPFQYMIDCLSCVQHLDYGILQWDAFVMENLRPAHKSAVVESALAHLFNFDDSQPTPEMVMKAYSHYNRGMKKLCFDAWMRYHIHKRRKKIESERS
;
A
#
# COMPACT_ATOMS: atom_id res chain seq x y z
N MET A 1 -0.93 5.40 -18.59
CA MET A 1 -0.05 4.47 -17.85
C MET A 1 0.63 5.29 -16.77
N ALA A 2 0.33 5.05 -15.49
CA ALA A 2 1.07 5.70 -14.41
C ALA A 2 2.50 5.13 -14.42
N ALA A 3 3.51 6.00 -14.49
CA ALA A 3 4.89 5.56 -14.33
C ALA A 3 5.06 5.07 -12.89
N SER A 4 5.46 3.81 -12.72
CA SER A 4 5.78 3.22 -11.42
C SER A 4 7.25 2.87 -11.44
N LEU A 5 7.98 3.17 -10.36
CA LEU A 5 9.38 2.76 -10.19
C LEU A 5 9.52 1.26 -9.87
N LYS A 6 8.57 0.43 -10.31
CA LYS A 6 8.58 -1.00 -10.11
C LYS A 6 9.66 -1.66 -10.97
N GLY A 7 10.54 -2.43 -10.32
CA GLY A 7 11.64 -3.12 -10.99
C GLY A 7 12.86 -2.23 -11.27
N ILE A 8 12.95 -1.05 -10.65
CA ILE A 8 14.18 -0.28 -10.67
C ILE A 8 15.30 -1.00 -9.92
N ASP A 9 16.53 -0.63 -10.27
CA ASP A 9 17.73 -1.09 -9.61
C ASP A 9 17.66 -0.93 -8.06
N PRO A 10 18.03 -1.95 -7.26
CA PRO A 10 17.98 -1.89 -5.80
C PRO A 10 18.83 -0.76 -5.20
N ASP A 11 19.96 -0.42 -5.82
CA ASP A 11 20.82 0.67 -5.33
C ASP A 11 20.15 2.01 -5.60
N LEU A 12 19.46 2.16 -6.74
CA LEU A 12 18.63 3.34 -7.00
C LEU A 12 17.48 3.45 -5.98
N LYS A 13 16.76 2.37 -5.67
CA LYS A 13 15.71 2.38 -4.62
C LYS A 13 16.28 2.83 -3.28
N THR A 14 17.44 2.30 -2.91
CA THR A 14 18.16 2.67 -1.69
C THR A 14 18.58 4.14 -1.70
N TYR A 15 19.08 4.65 -2.82
CA TYR A 15 19.40 6.06 -2.99
C TYR A 15 18.18 6.96 -2.77
N LEU A 16 17.04 6.64 -3.39
CA LEU A 16 15.82 7.44 -3.25
C LEU A 16 15.37 7.54 -1.78
N HIS A 17 15.37 6.41 -1.06
CA HIS A 17 15.01 6.39 0.36
C HIS A 17 16.04 7.08 1.26
N LYS A 18 17.33 6.81 1.04
CA LYS A 18 18.42 7.39 1.85
C LYS A 18 18.42 8.91 1.76
N ASN A 19 18.13 9.46 0.58
CA ASN A 19 18.07 10.90 0.35
C ASN A 19 16.67 11.49 0.62
N ARG A 20 15.73 10.72 1.18
CA ARG A 20 14.37 11.16 1.52
C ARG A 20 13.64 11.84 0.35
N LEU A 21 13.98 11.45 -0.88
CA LEU A 21 13.39 12.09 -2.07
C LEU A 21 11.85 12.02 -2.07
N PRO A 22 11.19 10.91 -1.68
CA PRO A 22 9.74 10.87 -1.60
C PRO A 22 9.16 11.95 -0.67
N ASP A 23 9.77 12.16 0.49
CA ASP A 23 9.32 13.15 1.49
C ASP A 23 9.50 14.58 0.95
N ILE A 24 10.61 14.84 0.23
CA ILE A 24 10.89 16.13 -0.42
C ILE A 24 9.85 16.41 -1.52
N TYR A 25 9.59 15.44 -2.40
CA TYR A 25 8.59 15.57 -3.44
C TYR A 25 7.19 15.80 -2.86
N GLU A 26 6.87 15.12 -1.76
CA GLU A 26 5.60 15.26 -1.08
C GLU A 26 5.37 16.66 -0.51
N ALA A 27 6.36 17.19 0.19
CA ALA A 27 6.29 18.55 0.73
C ALA A 27 6.18 19.60 -0.38
N LEU A 28 6.98 19.45 -1.46
CA LEU A 28 6.96 20.36 -2.60
C LEU A 28 5.61 20.37 -3.32
N LEU A 29 5.08 19.18 -3.66
CA LEU A 29 3.81 19.05 -4.35
C LEU A 29 2.65 19.55 -3.49
N THR A 30 2.69 19.30 -2.18
CA THR A 30 1.70 19.83 -1.25
C THR A 30 1.72 21.35 -1.22
N GLY A 31 2.91 21.97 -1.10
CA GLY A 31 3.07 23.42 -1.12
C GLY A 31 2.57 24.05 -2.43
N LEU A 32 2.96 23.49 -3.57
CA LEU A 32 2.52 23.94 -4.89
C LEU A 32 1.00 23.88 -5.06
N ALA A 33 0.38 22.78 -4.65
CA ALA A 33 -1.06 22.56 -4.79
C ALA A 33 -1.90 23.49 -3.90
N ILE A 34 -1.35 23.94 -2.76
CA ILE A 34 -2.05 24.80 -1.82
C ILE A 34 -1.85 26.27 -2.15
N HIS A 35 -0.60 26.68 -2.41
CA HIS A 35 -0.26 28.08 -2.63
C HIS A 35 -0.52 28.56 -4.05
N CYS A 36 -0.56 27.65 -5.03
CA CYS A 36 -0.77 27.98 -6.45
C CYS A 36 0.01 29.24 -6.89
N PRO A 37 1.35 29.28 -6.68
CA PRO A 37 2.14 30.48 -6.93
C PRO A 37 2.10 30.90 -8.40
N GLU A 38 2.21 32.19 -8.67
CA GLU A 38 2.28 32.73 -10.04
C GLU A 38 3.50 32.21 -10.80
N ASP A 39 4.62 32.02 -10.09
CA ASP A 39 5.83 31.36 -10.61
C ASP A 39 6.13 30.06 -9.82
N PRO A 40 5.68 28.90 -10.32
CA PRO A 40 5.95 27.60 -9.70
C PRO A 40 7.43 27.24 -9.66
N PHE A 41 8.24 27.69 -10.62
CA PHE A 41 9.67 27.31 -10.67
C PHE A 41 10.46 28.05 -9.60
N GLN A 42 10.23 29.36 -9.46
CA GLN A 42 10.88 30.13 -8.41
C GLN A 42 10.48 29.61 -7.03
N TYR A 43 9.19 29.31 -6.81
CA TYR A 43 8.71 28.71 -5.56
C TYR A 43 9.42 27.40 -5.22
N MET A 44 9.60 26.50 -6.19
CA MET A 44 10.32 25.23 -5.97
C MET A 44 11.78 25.46 -5.59
N ILE A 45 12.47 26.41 -6.24
CA ILE A 45 13.86 26.77 -5.93
C ILE A 45 13.97 27.28 -4.50
N ASP A 46 13.04 28.14 -4.09
CA ASP A 46 13.01 28.69 -2.73
C ASP A 46 12.76 27.59 -1.69
N CYS A 47 11.81 26.69 -1.95
CA CYS A 47 11.54 25.54 -1.08
C CYS A 47 12.75 24.61 -0.95
N LEU A 48 13.41 24.25 -2.05
CA LEU A 48 14.61 23.41 -2.04
C LEU A 48 15.77 24.08 -1.32
N SER A 49 15.91 25.40 -1.48
CA SER A 49 16.87 26.21 -0.73
C SER A 49 16.57 26.14 0.77
N CYS A 50 15.30 26.19 1.19
CA CYS A 50 14.93 25.97 2.59
C CYS A 50 15.28 24.56 3.10
N VAL A 51 15.05 23.51 2.31
CA VAL A 51 15.43 22.12 2.68
C VAL A 51 16.91 21.98 2.93
N GLN A 52 17.75 22.65 2.13
CA GLN A 52 19.21 22.59 2.31
C GLN A 52 19.66 23.10 3.69
N HIS A 53 18.88 23.97 4.33
CA HIS A 53 19.16 24.54 5.64
C HIS A 53 18.40 23.84 6.79
N LEU A 54 17.49 22.92 6.46
CA LEU A 54 16.74 22.12 7.41
C LEU A 54 17.48 20.81 7.69
N ASP A 55 17.55 20.39 8.95
CA ASP A 55 18.00 19.04 9.26
C ASP A 55 17.04 18.03 8.63
N TYR A 56 17.57 17.13 7.79
CA TYR A 56 16.82 16.09 7.06
C TYR A 56 15.93 15.21 7.95
N GLY A 57 16.15 15.20 9.27
CA GLY A 57 15.32 14.49 10.24
C GLY A 57 13.94 15.11 10.48
N ILE A 58 13.69 16.35 10.04
CA ILE A 58 12.53 17.15 10.45
C ILE A 58 11.54 17.42 9.29
N LEU A 59 11.86 17.05 8.05
CA LEU A 59 11.01 17.38 6.90
C LEU A 59 9.64 16.70 6.99
N GLN A 60 8.60 17.49 7.27
CA GLN A 60 7.20 17.07 7.27
C GLN A 60 6.56 17.33 5.90
N TRP A 61 5.48 16.62 5.60
CA TRP A 61 4.72 16.74 4.35
C TRP A 61 4.15 18.14 4.08
N ASP A 62 4.08 18.98 5.11
CA ASP A 62 3.54 20.34 5.07
C ASP A 62 4.60 21.41 5.36
N ALA A 63 5.89 21.07 5.27
CA ALA A 63 6.97 21.98 5.63
C ALA A 63 6.95 23.33 4.87
N PHE A 64 6.37 23.39 3.67
CA PHE A 64 6.25 24.63 2.88
C PHE A 64 4.84 25.24 2.90
N VAL A 65 3.94 24.71 3.72
CA VAL A 65 2.57 25.19 3.86
C VAL A 65 2.52 26.20 5.00
N MET A 66 1.96 27.38 4.76
CA MET A 66 1.76 28.36 5.83
C MET A 66 0.75 27.83 6.85
N GLU A 67 0.94 28.13 8.12
CA GLU A 67 0.15 27.55 9.23
C GLU A 67 -1.36 27.83 9.08
N ASN A 68 -1.73 28.99 8.53
CA ASN A 68 -3.12 29.38 8.25
C ASN A 68 -3.76 28.65 7.05
N LEU A 69 -2.95 28.02 6.20
CA LEU A 69 -3.38 27.27 5.02
C LEU A 69 -3.20 25.75 5.22
N ARG A 70 -2.77 25.34 6.40
CA ARG A 70 -2.47 23.95 6.73
C ARG A 70 -3.76 23.12 6.66
N PRO A 71 -3.84 22.12 5.77
CA PRO A 71 -4.98 21.22 5.73
C PRO A 71 -5.07 20.43 7.04
N ALA A 72 -6.30 20.13 7.48
CA ALA A 72 -6.52 19.30 8.67
C ALA A 72 -5.93 17.88 8.52
N HIS A 73 -5.79 17.40 7.29
CA HIS A 73 -5.22 16.11 6.95
C HIS A 73 -4.30 16.24 5.73
N LYS A 74 -3.32 15.35 5.66
CA LYS A 74 -2.43 15.20 4.52
C LYS A 74 -3.21 15.05 3.21
N SER A 75 -2.73 15.65 2.14
CA SER A 75 -3.39 15.58 0.83
C SER A 75 -3.40 14.14 0.32
N ALA A 76 -4.57 13.50 0.37
CA ALA A 76 -4.76 12.10 -0.04
C ALA A 76 -4.34 11.84 -1.50
N VAL A 77 -4.43 12.86 -2.36
CA VAL A 77 -4.03 12.78 -3.77
C VAL A 77 -2.51 12.71 -3.91
N VAL A 78 -1.78 13.57 -3.19
CA VAL A 78 -0.31 13.60 -3.23
C VAL A 78 0.25 12.33 -2.59
N GLU A 79 -0.30 11.94 -1.45
CA GLU A 79 0.08 10.71 -0.74
C GLU A 79 -0.14 9.46 -1.60
N SER A 80 -1.33 9.33 -2.20
CA SER A 80 -1.65 8.17 -3.06
C SER A 80 -0.78 8.13 -4.32
N ALA A 81 -0.54 9.27 -4.96
CA ALA A 81 0.27 9.34 -6.17
C ALA A 81 1.75 9.01 -5.91
N LEU A 82 2.32 9.56 -4.83
CA LEU A 82 3.72 9.31 -4.48
C LEU A 82 3.94 7.91 -3.89
N ALA A 83 2.99 7.39 -3.10
CA ALA A 83 3.04 6.01 -2.63
C ALA A 83 3.06 5.01 -3.80
N HIS A 84 2.26 5.28 -4.85
CA HIS A 84 2.25 4.47 -6.07
C HIS A 84 3.54 4.63 -6.90
N LEU A 85 4.04 5.86 -7.04
CA LEU A 85 5.26 6.17 -7.81
C LEU A 85 6.50 5.53 -7.18
N PHE A 86 6.70 5.75 -5.87
CA PHE A 86 7.84 5.24 -5.11
C PHE A 86 7.66 3.80 -4.62
N ASN A 87 6.53 3.18 -4.95
CA ASN A 87 6.24 1.78 -4.69
C ASN A 87 6.49 1.39 -3.22
N PHE A 88 6.01 2.22 -2.29
CA PHE A 88 6.04 1.91 -0.85
C PHE A 88 5.14 0.71 -0.49
N ASP A 89 4.25 0.32 -1.40
CA ASP A 89 3.38 -0.83 -1.26
C ASP A 89 4.08 -2.12 -1.72
N ASP A 90 5.13 -2.53 -0.99
CA ASP A 90 5.59 -3.93 -0.97
C ASP A 90 4.56 -4.83 -0.22
N SER A 91 3.45 -4.25 0.26
CA SER A 91 2.33 -4.96 0.91
C SER A 91 1.38 -5.65 -0.08
N GLN A 92 1.54 -5.46 -1.40
CA GLN A 92 0.87 -6.33 -2.35
C GLN A 92 1.45 -7.75 -2.27
N PRO A 93 0.65 -8.76 -1.88
CA PRO A 93 1.13 -10.12 -1.72
C PRO A 93 1.67 -10.64 -3.05
N THR A 94 2.85 -11.27 -3.01
CA THR A 94 3.44 -11.84 -4.23
C THR A 94 2.51 -12.91 -4.82
N PRO A 95 2.60 -13.20 -6.13
CA PRO A 95 1.83 -14.29 -6.73
C PRO A 95 2.00 -15.62 -5.98
N GLU A 96 3.19 -15.91 -5.43
CA GLU A 96 3.38 -17.11 -4.60
C GLU A 96 2.61 -17.06 -3.29
N MET A 97 2.58 -15.90 -2.61
CA MET A 97 1.81 -15.70 -1.37
C MET A 97 0.32 -15.87 -1.61
N VAL A 98 -0.21 -15.30 -2.70
CA VAL A 98 -1.61 -15.43 -3.11
C VAL A 98 -1.95 -16.90 -3.39
N MET A 99 -1.12 -17.59 -4.18
CA MET A 99 -1.29 -19.00 -4.49
C MET A 99 -1.29 -19.87 -3.22
N LYS A 100 -0.38 -19.60 -2.27
CA LYS A 100 -0.30 -20.32 -1.00
C LYS A 100 -1.56 -20.13 -0.16
N ALA A 101 -2.03 -18.89 -0.01
CA ALA A 101 -3.26 -18.59 0.69
C ALA A 101 -4.47 -19.31 0.07
N TYR A 102 -4.57 -19.27 -1.27
CA TYR A 102 -5.64 -19.92 -2.02
C TYR A 102 -5.63 -21.45 -1.83
N SER A 103 -4.45 -22.07 -1.85
CA SER A 103 -4.31 -23.51 -1.63
C SER A 103 -4.72 -23.93 -0.21
N HIS A 104 -4.37 -23.13 0.80
CA HIS A 104 -4.72 -23.38 2.19
C HIS A 104 -6.25 -23.29 2.40
N TYR A 105 -6.86 -22.22 1.89
CA TYR A 105 -8.31 -22.04 1.93
C TYR A 105 -9.04 -23.20 1.25
N ASN A 106 -8.63 -23.56 0.03
CA ASN A 106 -9.24 -24.65 -0.72
C ASN A 106 -9.07 -26.01 -0.04
N ARG A 107 -7.96 -26.25 0.65
CA ARG A 107 -7.76 -27.48 1.43
C ARG A 107 -8.76 -27.58 2.57
N GLY A 108 -8.98 -26.49 3.31
CA GLY A 108 -9.99 -26.43 4.39
C GLY A 108 -11.39 -26.70 3.85
N MET A 109 -11.77 -26.03 2.76
CA MET A 109 -13.05 -26.23 2.10
C MET A 109 -13.26 -27.67 1.63
N LYS A 110 -12.25 -28.27 0.97
CA LYS A 110 -12.31 -29.68 0.53
C LYS A 110 -12.50 -30.64 1.70
N LYS A 111 -11.83 -30.38 2.84
CA LYS A 111 -11.96 -31.19 4.05
C LYS A 111 -13.38 -31.12 4.62
N LEU A 112 -13.96 -29.93 4.72
CA LEU A 112 -15.34 -29.74 5.21
C LEU A 112 -16.35 -30.49 4.34
N CYS A 113 -16.25 -30.37 3.02
CA CYS A 113 -17.13 -31.09 2.09
C CYS A 113 -16.98 -32.61 2.24
N PHE A 114 -15.75 -33.10 2.37
CA PHE A 114 -15.48 -34.53 2.55
C PHE A 114 -16.03 -35.05 3.88
N ASP A 115 -15.83 -34.31 4.98
CA ASP A 115 -16.34 -34.67 6.31
C ASP A 115 -17.87 -34.73 6.33
N ALA A 116 -18.53 -33.74 5.72
CA ALA A 116 -19.98 -33.71 5.59
C ALA A 116 -20.50 -34.90 4.76
N TRP A 117 -19.86 -35.17 3.62
CA TRP A 117 -20.19 -36.30 2.76
C TRP A 117 -20.02 -37.65 3.48
N MET A 118 -18.92 -37.84 4.20
CA MET A 118 -18.64 -39.04 4.98
C MET A 118 -19.71 -39.25 6.06
N ARG A 119 -20.04 -38.21 6.83
CA ARG A 119 -21.08 -38.26 7.89
C ARG A 119 -22.45 -38.63 7.32
N TYR A 120 -22.81 -38.06 6.16
CA TYR A 120 -24.05 -38.39 5.47
C TYR A 120 -24.13 -39.89 5.13
N HIS A 121 -23.06 -40.45 4.55
CA HIS A 121 -23.05 -41.87 4.19
C HIS A 121 -23.06 -42.80 5.41
N ILE A 122 -22.35 -42.46 6.49
CA ILE A 122 -22.42 -43.21 7.75
C ILE A 122 -23.84 -43.20 8.32
N HIS A 123 -24.49 -42.03 8.36
CA HIS A 123 -25.86 -41.88 8.83
C HIS A 123 -26.85 -42.68 7.97
N LYS A 124 -26.72 -42.59 6.64
CA LYS A 124 -27.56 -43.34 5.69
C LYS A 124 -27.42 -44.86 5.87
N ARG A 125 -26.20 -45.37 6.10
CA ARG A 125 -25.97 -46.79 6.37
C ARG A 125 -26.60 -47.24 7.69
N ARG A 126 -26.51 -46.44 8.77
CA ARG A 126 -27.16 -46.77 10.05
C ARG A 126 -28.67 -46.88 9.92
N LYS A 127 -29.31 -45.88 9.29
CA LYS A 127 -30.77 -45.91 9.06
C LYS A 127 -31.23 -47.15 8.29
N LYS A 128 -30.45 -47.58 7.29
CA LYS A 128 -30.75 -48.80 6.52
C LYS A 128 -30.70 -50.06 7.41
N ILE A 129 -29.67 -50.17 8.26
CA ILE A 129 -29.54 -51.31 9.19
C ILE A 129 -30.66 -51.31 10.23
N GLU A 130 -31.07 -50.15 10.73
CA GLU A 130 -32.18 -50.01 11.69
C GLU A 130 -33.53 -50.38 11.06
N SER A 131 -33.76 -50.01 9.79
CA SER A 131 -34.98 -50.39 9.06
C SER A 131 -35.05 -51.87 8.68
N GLU A 132 -33.90 -52.54 8.55
CA GLU A 132 -33.83 -53.99 8.26
C GLU A 132 -33.95 -54.85 9.53
N ARG A 133 -33.84 -54.25 10.72
CA ARG A 133 -33.96 -54.93 12.03
C ARG A 133 -35.34 -54.76 12.68
N SER A 134 -36.17 -53.86 12.16
CA SER A 134 -37.54 -53.60 12.61
C SER A 134 -38.53 -54.36 11.73
#